data_AF-A0A6J4FEP3-F1
#
_entry.id   AF-A0A6J4FEP3-F1
#
_cell.length_a   1.000
_cell.length_b   1.000
_cell.length_c   1.000
_cell.angle_alpha   90.00
_cell.angle_beta   90.00
_cell.angle_gamma   90.00
#
_symmetry.space_group_name_H-M   'P 1'
#
loop_
_entity.id
_entity.type
_entity.pdbx_description
1 polymer ?
#
loop_
_entity_poly.entity_id
_entity_poly.type
_entity_poly.pdbx_seq_one_letter_code
_entity_poly.pdbx_strand_id
1 'polypeptide(L)'
;MGGKAQKAKQVKLPNGEIGIEYYDAEGNKTATHAGGKKPWRNNNPGNLKGGAGAIGYDERGFAIFPDMETGMKAKADLLRNDKRYKDLTIKDMVPIYAPPSDKNNVPGYTKDIGNFSGLDVNRRLDSLSPEEYQRLMQAMARREGAIDKRGTPIGVGTATDHTKETGGKVAPTPVQPQPAPPSPPPASTPEPTPEPTPVPVTTAPPVPEPDPTPAPAQEQKQSNAPADPQVASMIEMAGKPIDNPGRSALLKPVDTLTEGEMKDMIASAQGDYRGWRSGDPLKAHTYEKVQNWHVAIYGDGPQKYDGGKPIEPKPIRPIPEQISPHTTPDGGDLWQATARIGQQVAEAAGSDGTDNAVKGLQRGLNILNQANPLPTRSPAYGPYTKLGPVIEDGQYGPQTDFALKHATARLGPAKVQDGLALGRFNTFARNAQRSGTVDGLEAATHSAFGPLLRSGDDGKSPKVEGGVLQETLNTIGPQHHDDWEPLKVDNWIGPKTTAAFGRVLGKEDADHLTTAFGRGLGLL
;
A
#
# COMPACT_ATOMS: atom_id res chain seq x y z
N MET A 1 -12.59 16.68 -12.94
CA MET A 1 -13.49 15.85 -12.12
C MET A 1 -14.30 14.96 -13.05
N GLY A 2 -14.24 13.65 -12.93
CA GLY A 2 -15.24 12.75 -13.54
C GLY A 2 -16.22 12.35 -12.43
N GLY A 3 -17.51 12.68 -12.58
CA GLY A 3 -18.54 12.31 -11.60
C GLY A 3 -18.80 10.80 -11.56
N LYS A 4 -19.36 10.30 -10.45
CA LYS A 4 -19.88 8.92 -10.39
C LYS A 4 -20.92 8.73 -11.50
N ALA A 5 -20.88 7.59 -12.19
CA ALA A 5 -21.84 7.30 -13.25
C ALA A 5 -23.28 7.38 -12.73
N GLN A 6 -24.17 8.04 -13.47
CA GLN A 6 -25.59 8.18 -13.13
C GLN A 6 -26.51 7.39 -14.07
N LYS A 7 -25.98 6.92 -15.21
CA LYS A 7 -26.71 6.09 -16.16
C LYS A 7 -25.79 5.02 -16.75
N ALA A 8 -26.33 3.84 -17.00
CA ALA A 8 -25.60 2.79 -17.72
C ALA A 8 -26.48 2.10 -18.77
N LYS A 9 -25.86 1.60 -19.83
CA LYS A 9 -26.56 0.83 -20.88
C LYS A 9 -25.72 -0.35 -21.36
N GLN A 10 -26.38 -1.46 -21.64
CA GLN A 10 -25.75 -2.58 -22.35
C GLN A 10 -25.58 -2.23 -23.81
N VAL A 11 -24.43 -2.59 -24.38
CA VAL A 11 -24.11 -2.40 -25.80
C VAL A 11 -23.49 -3.66 -26.39
N LYS A 12 -23.59 -3.78 -27.70
CA LYS A 12 -22.79 -4.73 -28.48
C LYS A 12 -21.58 -3.99 -29.05
N LEU A 13 -20.39 -4.42 -28.66
CA LEU A 13 -19.13 -3.79 -29.03
C LEU A 13 -18.72 -4.16 -30.47
N PRO A 14 -17.79 -3.41 -31.09
CA PRO A 14 -17.35 -3.67 -32.47
C PRO A 14 -16.77 -5.07 -32.70
N ASN A 15 -16.17 -5.68 -31.66
CA ASN A 15 -15.68 -7.06 -31.68
C ASN A 15 -16.80 -8.11 -31.50
N GLY A 16 -18.06 -7.70 -31.41
CA GLY A 16 -19.23 -8.55 -31.22
C GLY A 16 -19.54 -8.91 -29.76
N GLU A 17 -18.70 -8.51 -28.79
CA GLU A 17 -18.88 -8.80 -27.37
C GLU A 17 -19.95 -7.92 -26.71
N ILE A 18 -20.52 -8.40 -25.61
CA ILE A 18 -21.43 -7.62 -24.77
C ILE A 18 -20.60 -6.74 -23.82
N GLY A 19 -20.88 -5.43 -23.84
CA GLY A 19 -20.29 -4.44 -22.93
C GLY A 19 -21.35 -3.66 -22.15
N ILE A 20 -20.93 -3.00 -21.07
CA ILE A 20 -21.72 -2.04 -20.31
C ILE A 20 -21.01 -0.69 -20.38
N GLU A 21 -21.71 0.32 -20.89
CA GLU A 21 -21.20 1.69 -20.93
C GLU A 21 -21.83 2.51 -19.80
N TYR A 22 -20.98 3.24 -19.10
CA TYR A 22 -21.32 4.09 -17.97
C TYR A 22 -21.24 5.56 -18.37
N TYR A 23 -22.18 6.35 -17.87
CA TYR A 23 -22.34 7.75 -18.22
C TYR A 23 -22.52 8.61 -16.97
N ASP A 24 -21.95 9.81 -16.97
CA ASP A 24 -22.19 10.83 -15.94
C ASP A 24 -23.58 11.52 -16.10
N ALA A 25 -23.84 12.55 -15.31
CA ALA A 25 -25.11 13.28 -15.33
C ALA A 25 -25.29 14.09 -16.63
N GLU A 26 -24.18 14.55 -17.19
CA GLU A 26 -24.08 15.35 -18.40
C GLU A 26 -24.19 14.50 -19.67
N GLY A 27 -24.16 13.16 -19.54
CA GLY A 27 -24.29 12.21 -20.65
C GLY A 27 -22.96 11.85 -21.31
N ASN A 28 -21.82 12.23 -20.71
CA ASN A 28 -20.50 11.80 -21.16
C ASN A 28 -20.25 10.37 -20.72
N LYS A 29 -19.64 9.58 -21.59
CA LYS A 29 -19.24 8.21 -21.27
C LYS A 29 -18.04 8.25 -20.33
N THR A 30 -18.15 7.64 -19.15
CA THR A 30 -17.10 7.61 -18.13
C THR A 30 -16.34 6.29 -18.14
N ALA A 31 -17.02 5.17 -18.41
CA ALA A 31 -16.36 3.87 -18.47
C ALA A 31 -17.04 2.90 -19.45
N THR A 32 -16.31 1.87 -19.86
CA THR A 32 -16.86 0.72 -20.58
C THR A 32 -16.33 -0.58 -19.97
N HIS A 33 -17.22 -1.45 -19.50
CA HIS A 33 -16.89 -2.79 -19.02
C HIS A 33 -17.22 -3.83 -20.09
N ALA A 34 -16.20 -4.45 -20.68
CA ALA A 34 -16.32 -5.47 -21.72
C ALA A 34 -15.72 -6.79 -21.26
N GLY A 35 -16.16 -7.93 -21.82
CA GLY A 35 -15.68 -9.25 -21.38
C GLY A 35 -16.09 -9.58 -19.94
N GLY A 36 -15.37 -10.45 -19.23
CA GLY A 36 -15.66 -10.72 -17.82
C GLY A 36 -16.94 -11.54 -17.55
N LYS A 37 -17.26 -11.73 -16.26
CA LYS A 37 -18.57 -12.25 -15.82
C LYS A 37 -19.56 -11.10 -15.63
N LYS A 38 -20.86 -11.38 -15.84
CA LYS A 38 -21.96 -10.40 -15.72
C LYS A 38 -21.98 -9.60 -14.39
N PRO A 39 -21.84 -10.22 -13.19
CA PRO A 39 -21.83 -9.48 -11.93
C PRO A 39 -20.79 -8.37 -11.89
N TRP A 40 -19.61 -8.60 -12.49
CA TRP A 40 -18.55 -7.61 -12.57
C TRP A 40 -18.91 -6.51 -13.57
N ARG A 41 -19.31 -6.89 -14.79
CA ARG A 41 -19.68 -5.92 -15.83
C ARG A 41 -20.76 -4.95 -15.38
N ASN A 42 -21.72 -5.43 -14.59
CA ASN A 42 -22.87 -4.65 -14.14
C ASN A 42 -22.63 -3.96 -12.78
N ASN A 43 -21.44 -4.07 -12.18
CA ASN A 43 -21.19 -3.70 -10.78
C ASN A 43 -22.23 -4.29 -9.81
N ASN A 44 -22.72 -5.49 -10.11
CA ASN A 44 -23.84 -6.15 -9.44
C ASN A 44 -23.38 -7.46 -8.79
N PRO A 45 -22.76 -7.41 -7.61
CA PRO A 45 -22.16 -8.57 -6.96
C PRO A 45 -23.17 -9.58 -6.40
N GLY A 46 -24.46 -9.26 -6.48
CA GLY A 46 -25.55 -10.16 -6.15
C GLY A 46 -26.23 -10.80 -7.35
N ASN A 47 -25.91 -10.42 -8.60
CA ASN A 47 -26.79 -10.70 -9.75
C ASN A 47 -28.26 -10.30 -9.45
N LEU A 48 -28.48 -9.15 -8.80
CA LEU A 48 -29.80 -8.65 -8.44
C LEU A 48 -30.58 -8.22 -9.69
N LYS A 49 -31.89 -8.46 -9.73
CA LYS A 49 -32.79 -7.97 -10.79
C LYS A 49 -33.41 -6.58 -10.50
N GLY A 50 -33.01 -5.96 -9.39
CA GLY A 50 -33.47 -4.65 -8.94
C GLY A 50 -32.83 -4.30 -7.59
N GLY A 51 -32.93 -3.04 -7.19
CA GLY A 51 -32.36 -2.56 -5.93
C GLY A 51 -32.17 -1.04 -5.94
N ALA A 52 -32.15 -0.44 -4.75
CA ALA A 52 -31.89 1.00 -4.62
C ALA A 52 -30.52 1.35 -5.20
N GLY A 53 -30.43 2.44 -5.96
CA GLY A 53 -29.19 2.91 -6.59
C GLY A 53 -28.82 2.25 -7.92
N ALA A 54 -29.69 1.41 -8.51
CA ALA A 54 -29.50 0.93 -9.88
C ALA A 54 -29.63 2.09 -10.89
N ILE A 55 -28.70 2.15 -11.85
CA ILE A 55 -28.62 3.20 -12.88
C ILE A 55 -28.92 2.67 -14.30
N GLY A 56 -29.31 1.40 -14.40
CA GLY A 56 -29.66 0.74 -15.65
C GLY A 56 -29.98 -0.74 -15.44
N TYR A 57 -30.37 -1.41 -16.51
CA TYR A 57 -30.62 -2.85 -16.54
C TYR A 57 -30.03 -3.46 -17.80
N ASP A 58 -29.55 -4.70 -17.69
CA ASP A 58 -29.11 -5.48 -18.84
C ASP A 58 -30.32 -6.10 -19.57
N GLU A 59 -30.11 -6.68 -20.75
CA GLU A 59 -31.19 -7.27 -21.59
C GLU A 59 -31.93 -8.44 -20.91
N ARG A 60 -31.34 -9.01 -19.86
CA ARG A 60 -31.95 -10.11 -19.06
C ARG A 60 -32.62 -9.60 -17.79
N GLY A 61 -32.68 -8.28 -17.59
CA GLY A 61 -33.31 -7.61 -16.46
C GLY A 61 -32.46 -7.59 -15.18
N PHE A 62 -31.14 -7.81 -15.26
CA PHE A 62 -30.26 -7.64 -14.10
C PHE A 62 -29.91 -6.16 -13.92
N ALA A 63 -29.95 -5.68 -12.68
CA ALA A 63 -29.59 -4.31 -12.35
C ALA A 63 -28.12 -4.02 -12.68
N ILE A 64 -27.85 -2.78 -13.06
CA ILE A 64 -26.52 -2.21 -13.26
C ILE A 64 -26.34 -1.08 -12.25
N PHE A 65 -25.28 -1.14 -11.44
CA PHE A 65 -24.98 -0.16 -10.40
C PHE A 65 -23.83 0.77 -10.82
N PRO A 66 -23.76 1.99 -10.26
CA PRO A 66 -22.71 2.95 -10.59
C PRO A 66 -21.32 2.45 -10.21
N ASP A 67 -21.21 1.73 -9.11
CA ASP A 67 -19.98 1.12 -8.61
C ASP A 67 -20.28 -0.17 -7.82
N MET A 68 -19.24 -0.99 -7.59
CA MET A 68 -19.40 -2.27 -6.90
C MET A 68 -19.85 -2.11 -5.45
N GLU A 69 -19.48 -1.00 -4.80
CA GLU A 69 -19.87 -0.66 -3.43
C GLU A 69 -21.39 -0.48 -3.33
N THR A 70 -21.98 0.27 -4.26
CA THR A 70 -23.44 0.47 -4.35
C THR A 70 -24.16 -0.86 -4.58
N GLY A 71 -23.64 -1.71 -5.47
CA GLY A 71 -24.18 -3.04 -5.69
C GLY A 71 -24.08 -3.97 -4.47
N MET A 72 -22.98 -3.89 -3.70
CA MET A 72 -22.83 -4.62 -2.44
C MET A 72 -23.83 -4.14 -1.38
N LYS A 73 -24.03 -2.82 -1.27
CA LYS A 73 -25.01 -2.23 -0.35
C LYS A 73 -26.42 -2.68 -0.69
N ALA A 74 -26.82 -2.62 -1.97
CA ALA A 74 -28.15 -3.07 -2.41
C ALA A 74 -28.41 -4.55 -2.09
N LYS A 75 -27.38 -5.40 -2.18
CA LYS A 75 -27.46 -6.81 -1.79
C LYS A 75 -27.63 -6.99 -0.28
N ALA A 76 -26.85 -6.25 0.51
CA ALA A 76 -26.96 -6.28 1.96
C ALA A 76 -28.35 -5.83 2.43
N ASP A 77 -28.89 -4.77 1.82
CA ASP A 77 -30.22 -4.26 2.13
C ASP A 77 -31.32 -5.27 1.76
N LEU A 78 -31.21 -5.96 0.62
CA LEU A 78 -32.15 -7.01 0.22
C LEU A 78 -32.22 -8.12 1.28
N LEU A 79 -31.08 -8.66 1.69
CA LEU A 79 -31.05 -9.80 2.61
C LEU A 79 -31.40 -9.39 4.06
N ARG A 80 -31.18 -8.14 4.44
CA ARG A 80 -31.41 -7.66 5.80
C ARG A 80 -32.86 -7.22 6.02
N ASN A 81 -33.49 -6.64 5.01
CA ASN A 81 -34.77 -5.94 5.18
C ASN A 81 -35.96 -6.64 4.51
N ASP A 82 -35.73 -7.47 3.48
CA ASP A 82 -36.82 -8.15 2.79
C ASP A 82 -37.36 -9.32 3.63
N LYS A 83 -38.68 -9.35 3.81
CA LYS A 83 -39.39 -10.38 4.60
C LYS A 83 -39.18 -11.79 4.06
N ARG A 84 -38.79 -11.95 2.79
CA ARG A 84 -38.45 -13.24 2.19
C ARG A 84 -37.14 -13.82 2.71
N TYR A 85 -36.26 -13.00 3.30
CA TYR A 85 -34.91 -13.41 3.71
C TYR A 85 -34.65 -13.21 5.19
N LYS A 86 -35.00 -12.04 5.75
CA LYS A 86 -34.47 -11.54 7.03
C LYS A 86 -34.57 -12.51 8.22
N ASP A 87 -35.60 -13.35 8.26
CA ASP A 87 -35.88 -14.27 9.39
C ASP A 87 -35.35 -15.71 9.14
N LEU A 88 -34.69 -15.95 8.00
CA LEU A 88 -34.19 -17.27 7.59
C LEU A 88 -32.78 -17.54 8.08
N THR A 89 -32.41 -18.83 8.07
CA THR A 89 -31.01 -19.25 8.18
C THR A 89 -30.24 -18.99 6.88
N ILE A 90 -28.91 -18.94 6.97
CA ILE A 90 -28.03 -18.86 5.80
C ILE A 90 -28.34 -20.00 4.81
N LYS A 91 -28.59 -21.22 5.30
CA LYS A 91 -28.96 -22.39 4.50
C LYS A 91 -30.31 -22.22 3.83
N ASP A 92 -31.32 -21.74 4.56
CA ASP A 92 -32.70 -21.67 4.07
C ASP A 92 -32.92 -20.52 3.07
N MET A 93 -32.09 -19.47 3.10
CA MET A 93 -32.16 -18.41 2.10
C MET A 93 -31.66 -18.82 0.70
N VAL A 94 -30.75 -19.80 0.62
CA VAL A 94 -30.12 -20.20 -0.66
C VAL A 94 -31.12 -20.66 -1.72
N PRO A 95 -32.10 -21.55 -1.46
CA PRO A 95 -33.07 -21.96 -2.47
C PRO A 95 -34.03 -20.84 -2.91
N ILE A 96 -34.16 -19.75 -2.15
CA ILE A 96 -34.93 -18.57 -2.55
C ILE A 96 -34.07 -17.65 -3.43
N TYR A 97 -32.79 -17.49 -3.07
CA TYR A 97 -31.85 -16.63 -3.78
C TYR A 97 -31.38 -17.24 -5.12
N ALA A 98 -31.11 -18.54 -5.13
CA ALA A 98 -30.63 -19.31 -6.28
C ALA A 98 -31.48 -20.59 -6.45
N PRO A 99 -32.72 -20.46 -6.95
CA PRO A 99 -33.69 -21.55 -6.95
C PRO A 99 -33.28 -22.69 -7.88
N PRO A 100 -33.61 -23.95 -7.51
CA PRO A 100 -33.29 -25.13 -8.32
C PRO A 100 -34.04 -25.16 -9.66
N SER A 101 -35.20 -24.47 -9.77
CA SER A 101 -35.92 -24.28 -11.04
C SER A 101 -35.06 -23.65 -12.13
N ASP A 102 -34.07 -22.84 -11.73
CA ASP A 102 -33.12 -22.17 -12.62
C ASP A 102 -31.86 -23.02 -12.85
N LYS A 103 -31.91 -24.32 -12.52
CA LYS A 103 -30.81 -25.30 -12.60
C LYS A 103 -29.63 -25.00 -11.68
N ASN A 104 -29.87 -24.36 -10.54
CA ASN A 104 -28.85 -24.10 -9.53
C ASN A 104 -28.59 -25.32 -8.63
N ASN A 105 -27.32 -25.57 -8.31
CA ASN A 105 -26.93 -26.55 -7.30
C ASN A 105 -27.02 -25.92 -5.90
N VAL A 106 -28.19 -26.02 -5.26
CA VAL A 106 -28.45 -25.47 -3.92
C VAL A 106 -27.49 -26.03 -2.87
N PRO A 107 -27.29 -27.37 -2.73
CA PRO A 107 -26.31 -27.90 -1.78
C PRO A 107 -24.88 -27.37 -1.97
N GLY A 108 -24.44 -27.28 -3.23
CA GLY A 108 -23.12 -26.75 -3.56
C GLY A 108 -22.99 -25.25 -3.24
N TYR A 109 -24.04 -24.47 -3.48
CA TYR A 109 -24.07 -23.05 -3.13
C TYR A 109 -24.00 -22.87 -1.61
N THR A 110 -24.82 -23.59 -0.83
CA THR A 110 -24.79 -23.54 0.64
C THR A 110 -23.41 -23.91 1.19
N LYS A 111 -22.79 -24.97 0.67
CA LYS A 111 -21.44 -25.39 1.06
C LYS A 111 -20.40 -24.30 0.79
N ASP A 112 -20.45 -23.68 -0.39
CA ASP A 112 -19.53 -22.61 -0.76
C ASP A 112 -19.69 -21.38 0.12
N ILE A 113 -20.93 -20.96 0.44
CA ILE A 113 -21.15 -19.84 1.36
C ILE A 113 -20.53 -20.15 2.73
N GLY A 114 -20.80 -21.33 3.30
CA GLY A 114 -20.24 -21.72 4.59
C GLY A 114 -18.71 -21.69 4.58
N ASN A 115 -18.10 -22.29 3.56
CA ASN A 115 -16.64 -22.33 3.40
C ASN A 115 -16.01 -20.95 3.20
N PHE A 116 -16.65 -20.06 2.43
CA PHE A 116 -16.08 -18.76 2.10
C PHE A 116 -16.28 -17.74 3.23
N SER A 117 -17.37 -17.84 3.98
CA SER A 117 -17.68 -16.92 5.08
C SER A 117 -17.09 -17.38 6.42
N GLY A 118 -16.84 -18.68 6.57
CA GLY A 118 -16.47 -19.30 7.85
C GLY A 118 -17.62 -19.29 8.86
N LEU A 119 -18.87 -19.15 8.40
CA LEU A 119 -20.07 -19.11 9.25
C LEU A 119 -20.75 -20.48 9.27
N ASP A 120 -21.37 -20.80 10.40
CA ASP A 120 -22.33 -21.90 10.46
C ASP A 120 -23.57 -21.54 9.63
N VAL A 121 -23.84 -22.33 8.60
CA VAL A 121 -24.94 -22.11 7.67
C VAL A 121 -26.33 -22.26 8.32
N ASN A 122 -26.43 -22.79 9.55
CA ASN A 122 -27.68 -22.87 10.29
C ASN A 122 -27.98 -21.60 11.12
N ARG A 123 -27.04 -20.64 11.18
CA ARG A 123 -27.29 -19.33 11.83
C ARG A 123 -28.35 -18.53 11.07
N ARG A 124 -29.22 -17.83 11.81
CA ARG A 124 -30.20 -16.88 11.26
C ARG A 124 -29.54 -15.59 10.80
N LEU A 125 -30.02 -14.99 9.71
CA LEU A 125 -29.47 -13.76 9.15
C LEU A 125 -29.59 -12.56 10.12
N ASP A 126 -30.68 -12.47 10.88
CA ASP A 126 -30.92 -11.45 11.90
C ASP A 126 -30.01 -11.59 13.14
N SER A 127 -29.39 -12.76 13.33
CA SER A 127 -28.49 -13.06 14.44
C SER A 127 -27.01 -12.77 14.13
N LEU A 128 -26.69 -12.34 12.92
CA LEU A 128 -25.30 -12.08 12.51
C LEU A 128 -24.88 -10.67 12.93
N SER A 129 -23.69 -10.56 13.54
CA SER A 129 -23.00 -9.28 13.75
C SER A 129 -22.73 -8.57 12.41
N PRO A 130 -22.48 -7.24 12.41
CA PRO A 130 -22.11 -6.51 11.20
C PRO A 130 -20.96 -7.16 10.41
N GLU A 131 -19.94 -7.65 11.11
CA GLU A 131 -18.75 -8.28 10.53
C GLU A 131 -19.06 -9.66 9.93
N GLU A 132 -19.85 -10.49 10.62
CA GLU A 132 -20.37 -11.76 10.09
C GLU A 132 -21.23 -11.52 8.84
N TYR A 133 -22.08 -10.50 8.87
CA TYR A 133 -22.92 -10.12 7.74
C TYR A 133 -22.08 -9.70 6.53
N GLN A 134 -21.01 -8.94 6.75
CA GLN A 134 -20.07 -8.58 5.70
C GLN A 134 -19.37 -9.81 5.10
N ARG A 135 -18.93 -10.77 5.94
CA ARG A 135 -18.36 -12.05 5.47
C ARG A 135 -19.36 -12.85 4.63
N LEU A 136 -20.64 -12.87 5.02
CA LEU A 136 -21.71 -13.50 4.25
C LEU A 136 -21.88 -12.83 2.87
N MET A 137 -21.92 -11.50 2.83
CA MET A 137 -22.08 -10.76 1.57
C MET A 137 -20.93 -11.03 0.60
N GLN A 138 -19.70 -11.06 1.12
CA GLN A 138 -18.50 -11.37 0.33
C GLN A 138 -18.50 -12.82 -0.16
N ALA A 139 -18.87 -13.78 0.69
CA ALA A 139 -18.98 -15.19 0.31
C ALA A 139 -19.95 -15.41 -0.85
N MET A 140 -21.13 -14.80 -0.79
CA MET A 140 -22.11 -14.86 -1.87
C MET A 140 -21.59 -14.16 -3.14
N ALA A 141 -20.95 -13.00 -3.03
CA ALA A 141 -20.45 -12.26 -4.19
C ALA A 141 -19.28 -13.01 -4.88
N ARG A 142 -18.51 -13.77 -4.11
CA ARG A 142 -17.51 -14.71 -4.63
C ARG A 142 -18.16 -15.87 -5.37
N ARG A 143 -19.24 -16.45 -4.83
CA ARG A 143 -20.00 -17.53 -5.49
C ARG A 143 -20.61 -17.06 -6.82
N GLU A 144 -21.11 -15.82 -6.87
CA GLU A 144 -21.59 -15.21 -8.11
C GLU A 144 -20.45 -14.94 -9.12
N GLY A 145 -19.20 -14.92 -8.65
CA GLY A 145 -18.03 -14.59 -9.47
C GLY A 145 -17.87 -13.11 -9.73
N ALA A 146 -18.43 -12.27 -8.85
CA ALA A 146 -18.27 -10.82 -8.87
C ALA A 146 -16.95 -10.40 -8.24
N ILE A 147 -16.52 -11.12 -7.20
CA ILE A 147 -15.31 -10.86 -6.43
C ILE A 147 -14.52 -12.15 -6.18
N ASP A 148 -13.26 -12.02 -5.82
CA ASP A 148 -12.41 -13.14 -5.44
C ASP A 148 -12.47 -13.42 -3.93
N LYS A 149 -11.63 -14.36 -3.44
CA LYS A 149 -11.56 -14.73 -2.02
C LYS A 149 -11.14 -13.59 -1.06
N ARG A 150 -10.74 -12.43 -1.57
CA ARG A 150 -10.33 -11.23 -0.81
C ARG A 150 -11.35 -10.08 -0.90
N GLY A 151 -12.50 -10.25 -1.56
CA GLY A 151 -13.44 -9.13 -1.76
C GLY A 151 -13.18 -8.29 -3.02
N THR A 152 -12.12 -8.58 -3.78
CA THR A 152 -11.73 -7.80 -4.96
C THR A 152 -12.58 -8.15 -6.18
N PRO A 153 -13.15 -7.18 -6.92
CA PRO A 153 -13.89 -7.44 -8.16
C PRO A 153 -13.11 -8.29 -9.17
N ILE A 154 -13.71 -9.38 -9.69
CA ILE A 154 -13.11 -10.22 -10.76
C ILE A 154 -13.64 -9.76 -12.12
N GLY A 155 -12.88 -8.89 -12.78
CA GLY A 155 -13.03 -8.62 -14.20
C GLY A 155 -12.04 -9.46 -15.00
N VAL A 156 -12.48 -10.55 -15.63
CA VAL A 156 -11.72 -11.15 -16.76
C VAL A 156 -12.04 -10.42 -18.07
N GLY A 157 -12.17 -9.10 -17.97
CA GLY A 157 -12.69 -8.20 -18.99
C GLY A 157 -12.03 -6.84 -18.89
N THR A 158 -12.07 -6.05 -19.96
CA THR A 158 -11.46 -4.72 -20.01
C THR A 158 -12.43 -3.68 -19.46
N ALA A 159 -11.99 -2.94 -18.44
CA ALA A 159 -12.60 -1.69 -18.03
C ALA A 159 -11.78 -0.54 -18.64
N THR A 160 -12.36 0.17 -19.60
CA THR A 160 -11.73 1.36 -20.18
C THR A 160 -12.31 2.60 -19.53
N ASP A 161 -11.43 3.42 -18.95
CA ASP A 161 -11.79 4.73 -18.41
C ASP A 161 -11.73 5.77 -19.53
N HIS A 162 -12.83 6.47 -19.76
CA HIS A 162 -13.01 7.46 -20.82
C HIS A 162 -12.89 8.90 -20.31
N THR A 163 -12.58 9.11 -19.02
CA THR A 163 -12.50 10.44 -18.40
C THR A 163 -11.31 11.29 -18.87
N LYS A 164 -10.41 10.74 -19.70
CA LYS A 164 -9.19 11.42 -20.21
C LYS A 164 -9.10 11.55 -21.74
N GLU A 165 -10.09 11.11 -22.52
CA GLU A 165 -9.97 11.07 -24.00
C GLU A 165 -10.29 12.39 -24.74
N THR A 166 -10.46 13.52 -24.05
CA THR A 166 -10.57 14.83 -24.69
C THR A 166 -9.19 15.46 -24.96
N GLY A 167 -8.40 14.89 -25.88
CA GLY A 167 -7.11 15.47 -26.26
C GLY A 167 -6.34 14.77 -27.39
N GLY A 168 -6.64 15.13 -28.65
CA GLY A 168 -5.75 15.20 -29.84
C GLY A 168 -4.64 14.16 -30.13
N LYS A 169 -4.79 13.44 -31.25
CA LYS A 169 -3.78 12.69 -32.03
C LYS A 169 -2.48 13.48 -32.30
N VAL A 170 -1.30 12.84 -32.20
CA VAL A 170 -0.35 12.50 -33.31
C VAL A 170 0.65 11.43 -32.78
N ALA A 171 0.89 10.35 -33.53
CA ALA A 171 1.90 9.33 -33.22
C ALA A 171 3.21 9.62 -33.99
N PRO A 172 4.41 9.39 -33.41
CA PRO A 172 5.64 9.26 -34.19
C PRO A 172 6.14 7.80 -34.28
N THR A 173 6.67 7.52 -35.47
CA THR A 173 7.23 6.27 -36.01
C THR A 173 8.53 5.82 -35.30
N PRO A 174 8.90 4.52 -35.27
CA PRO A 174 10.08 4.04 -34.55
C PRO A 174 11.39 4.29 -35.32
N VAL A 175 12.43 4.78 -34.63
CA VAL A 175 13.80 4.91 -35.14
C VAL A 175 14.68 3.79 -34.58
N GLN A 176 15.43 3.11 -35.45
CA GLN A 176 16.42 2.07 -35.12
C GLN A 176 17.65 2.66 -34.40
N PRO A 177 18.24 2.00 -33.37
CA PRO A 177 19.45 2.47 -32.72
C PRO A 177 20.74 2.04 -33.43
N GLN A 178 21.69 2.98 -33.54
CA GLN A 178 23.07 2.80 -34.01
C GLN A 178 24.00 2.48 -32.81
N PRO A 179 25.06 1.66 -32.95
CA PRO A 179 25.86 1.18 -31.82
C PRO A 179 26.90 2.20 -31.31
N ALA A 180 27.16 2.17 -29.99
CA ALA A 180 28.10 3.04 -29.28
C ALA A 180 29.58 2.59 -29.41
N PRO A 181 30.56 3.51 -29.30
CA PRO A 181 31.99 3.21 -29.37
C PRO A 181 32.55 2.63 -28.05
N PRO A 182 33.70 1.90 -28.09
CA PRO A 182 34.24 1.19 -26.93
C PRO A 182 34.98 2.09 -25.93
N SER A 183 34.95 1.70 -24.65
CA SER A 183 35.61 2.38 -23.51
C SER A 183 37.09 1.95 -23.34
N PRO A 184 37.97 2.82 -22.77
CA PRO A 184 39.40 2.54 -22.58
C PRO A 184 39.70 1.64 -21.35
N PRO A 185 40.90 1.03 -21.27
CA PRO A 185 41.26 0.03 -20.25
C PRO A 185 41.65 0.65 -18.88
N PRO A 186 41.58 -0.12 -17.78
CA PRO A 186 41.77 0.40 -16.42
C PRO A 186 43.24 0.60 -16.04
N ALA A 187 43.49 1.64 -15.23
CA ALA A 187 44.79 1.98 -14.66
C ALA A 187 45.17 1.09 -13.46
N SER A 188 46.48 0.84 -13.31
CA SER A 188 47.10 -0.04 -12.32
C SER A 188 47.19 0.57 -10.91
N THR A 189 46.87 -0.23 -9.90
CA THR A 189 46.98 0.07 -8.47
C THR A 189 48.44 -0.01 -7.97
N PRO A 190 48.92 0.88 -7.08
CA PRO A 190 50.20 0.69 -6.38
C PRO A 190 50.05 -0.11 -5.05
N GLU A 191 51.07 -0.90 -4.72
CA GLU A 191 51.20 -1.74 -3.51
C GLU A 191 51.29 -0.93 -2.19
N PRO A 192 50.91 -1.52 -1.03
CA PRO A 192 51.06 -0.89 0.27
C PRO A 192 52.42 -1.14 0.95
N THR A 193 52.98 -0.10 1.56
CA THR A 193 54.15 -0.10 2.45
C THR A 193 53.80 -0.66 3.84
N PRO A 194 54.66 -1.45 4.52
CA PRO A 194 54.35 -2.00 5.85
C PRO A 194 54.58 -1.01 7.02
N GLU A 195 53.67 -1.03 8.00
CA GLU A 195 53.77 -0.32 9.30
C GLU A 195 54.64 -1.06 10.33
N PRO A 196 55.24 -0.35 11.32
CA PRO A 196 56.12 -0.96 12.32
C PRO A 196 55.38 -1.59 13.52
N THR A 197 55.98 -2.66 14.04
CA THR A 197 55.52 -3.49 15.17
C THR A 197 55.69 -2.78 16.53
N PRO A 198 54.71 -2.86 17.47
CA PRO A 198 54.90 -2.35 18.83
C PRO A 198 55.54 -3.39 19.78
N VAL A 199 56.37 -2.88 20.70
CA VAL A 199 57.05 -3.61 21.80
C VAL A 199 56.10 -3.90 22.99
N PRO A 200 56.35 -4.97 23.79
CA PRO A 200 55.42 -5.40 24.84
C PRO A 200 55.63 -4.64 26.16
N VAL A 201 54.54 -4.30 26.84
CA VAL A 201 54.55 -3.82 28.24
C VAL A 201 53.86 -4.86 29.12
N THR A 202 54.54 -5.22 30.19
CA THR A 202 54.23 -6.23 31.19
C THR A 202 52.97 -5.87 32.00
N THR A 203 52.04 -6.81 32.13
CA THR A 203 50.82 -6.70 32.95
C THR A 203 51.09 -7.07 34.42
N ALA A 204 50.55 -6.27 35.35
CA ALA A 204 50.36 -6.63 36.76
C ALA A 204 48.85 -6.89 37.02
N PRO A 205 48.49 -7.75 37.99
CA PRO A 205 47.10 -8.23 38.17
C PRO A 205 46.17 -7.19 38.83
N PRO A 206 44.84 -7.28 38.62
CA PRO A 206 43.89 -6.27 39.06
C PRO A 206 43.52 -6.39 40.55
N VAL A 207 43.34 -5.22 41.18
CA VAL A 207 42.66 -5.03 42.48
C VAL A 207 41.15 -4.89 42.20
N PRO A 208 40.25 -5.49 43.02
CA PRO A 208 38.81 -5.36 42.80
C PRO A 208 38.28 -3.98 43.22
N GLU A 209 37.56 -3.30 42.33
CA GLU A 209 36.80 -2.08 42.62
C GLU A 209 35.45 -2.40 43.29
N PRO A 210 34.93 -1.52 44.16
CA PRO A 210 33.64 -1.68 44.83
C PRO A 210 32.45 -1.36 43.92
N ASP A 211 31.32 -2.03 44.16
CA ASP A 211 30.06 -1.89 43.42
C ASP A 211 29.58 -0.43 43.25
N PRO A 212 29.08 -0.04 42.06
CA PRO A 212 28.53 1.29 41.86
C PRO A 212 27.15 1.42 42.55
N THR A 213 27.05 2.41 43.44
CA THR A 213 25.79 2.91 44.00
C THR A 213 24.95 3.55 42.90
N PRO A 214 23.64 3.26 42.79
CA PRO A 214 22.80 3.81 41.72
C PRO A 214 22.55 5.31 41.92
N ALA A 215 22.73 6.09 40.84
CA ALA A 215 22.39 7.51 40.78
C ALA A 215 20.86 7.74 40.85
N PRO A 216 20.40 8.89 41.39
CA PRO A 216 18.97 9.12 41.63
C PRO A 216 18.20 9.28 40.32
N ALA A 217 17.05 8.59 40.26
CA ALA A 217 16.13 8.59 39.13
C ALA A 217 15.62 10.00 38.82
N GLN A 218 15.74 10.41 37.56
CA GLN A 218 14.95 11.52 37.04
C GLN A 218 13.48 11.06 36.95
N GLU A 219 12.59 11.77 37.65
CA GLU A 219 11.15 11.58 37.59
C GLU A 219 10.65 11.72 36.14
N GLN A 220 10.45 10.59 35.48
CA GLN A 220 9.58 10.49 34.32
C GLN A 220 8.16 10.76 34.81
N LYS A 221 7.58 11.88 34.38
CA LYS A 221 6.13 12.09 34.47
C LYS A 221 5.42 10.96 33.71
N GLN A 222 5.01 9.93 34.44
CA GLN A 222 4.06 8.92 33.96
C GLN A 222 2.77 9.62 33.56
N SER A 223 2.49 9.66 32.25
CA SER A 223 1.15 9.95 31.76
C SER A 223 0.26 8.72 32.02
N ASN A 224 -0.50 8.76 33.11
CA ASN A 224 -1.50 7.75 33.41
C ASN A 224 -2.73 7.94 32.50
N ALA A 225 -2.80 7.18 31.42
CA ALA A 225 -4.04 6.76 30.76
C ALA A 225 -3.84 5.30 30.30
N PRO A 226 -4.84 4.41 30.41
CA PRO A 226 -4.70 3.08 29.83
C PRO A 226 -4.56 3.25 28.31
N ALA A 227 -3.41 2.86 27.76
CA ALA A 227 -3.16 2.92 26.33
C ALA A 227 -4.32 2.24 25.59
N ASP A 228 -4.87 2.92 24.58
CA ASP A 228 -5.84 2.34 23.65
C ASP A 228 -5.37 0.92 23.26
N PRO A 229 -6.16 -0.14 23.53
CA PRO A 229 -5.76 -1.52 23.22
C PRO A 229 -5.34 -1.72 21.75
N GLN A 230 -5.91 -0.92 20.84
CA GLN A 230 -5.54 -0.91 19.44
C GLN A 230 -4.11 -0.38 19.22
N VAL A 231 -3.73 0.67 19.96
CA VAL A 231 -2.38 1.26 19.93
C VAL A 231 -1.36 0.32 20.55
N ALA A 232 -1.68 -0.33 21.67
CA ALA A 232 -0.80 -1.32 22.29
C ALA A 232 -0.53 -2.52 21.37
N SER A 233 -1.59 -3.08 20.78
CA SER A 233 -1.49 -4.18 19.81
C SER A 233 -0.67 -3.81 18.56
N MET A 234 -0.82 -2.57 18.07
CA MET A 234 -0.01 -2.05 16.97
C MET A 234 1.48 -2.00 17.33
N ILE A 235 1.85 -1.43 18.48
CA ILE A 235 3.25 -1.34 18.91
C ILE A 235 3.86 -2.73 19.05
N GLU A 236 3.13 -3.66 19.67
CA GLU A 236 3.56 -5.05 19.82
C GLU A 236 3.80 -5.70 18.46
N MET A 237 2.84 -5.59 17.53
CA MET A 237 2.97 -6.15 16.19
C MET A 237 4.14 -5.54 15.42
N ALA A 238 4.34 -4.22 15.52
CA ALA A 238 5.44 -3.51 14.87
C ALA A 238 6.81 -4.01 15.35
N GLY A 239 6.97 -4.33 16.63
CA GLY A 239 8.20 -4.87 17.22
C GLY A 239 8.37 -6.39 17.09
N LYS A 240 7.31 -7.13 16.75
CA LYS A 240 7.37 -8.58 16.65
C LYS A 240 8.01 -9.03 15.32
N PRO A 241 8.93 -10.03 15.34
CA PRO A 241 9.40 -10.69 14.12
C PRO A 241 8.28 -11.30 13.28
N ILE A 242 8.53 -11.45 11.99
CA ILE A 242 7.55 -12.09 11.08
C ILE A 242 7.61 -13.61 11.23
N ASP A 243 6.49 -14.21 11.63
CA ASP A 243 6.37 -15.66 11.86
C ASP A 243 6.52 -16.48 10.56
N ASN A 244 6.09 -15.96 9.41
CA ASN A 244 6.23 -16.65 8.12
C ASN A 244 7.68 -16.54 7.61
N PRO A 245 8.42 -17.66 7.45
CA PRO A 245 9.86 -17.63 7.18
C PRO A 245 10.19 -17.02 5.82
N GLY A 246 9.42 -17.29 4.76
CA GLY A 246 9.67 -16.68 3.45
C GLY A 246 9.40 -15.18 3.42
N ARG A 247 8.36 -14.71 4.13
CA ARG A 247 8.13 -13.27 4.30
C ARG A 247 9.22 -12.60 5.12
N SER A 248 9.68 -13.28 6.16
CA SER A 248 10.79 -12.81 6.98
C SER A 248 12.08 -12.68 6.14
N ALA A 249 12.37 -13.66 5.28
CA ALA A 249 13.52 -13.64 4.38
C ALA A 249 13.47 -12.49 3.33
N LEU A 250 12.27 -12.10 2.86
CA LEU A 250 12.14 -10.99 1.90
C LEU A 250 12.73 -9.65 2.39
N LEU A 251 12.74 -9.45 3.71
CA LEU A 251 13.20 -8.24 4.35
C LEU A 251 14.74 -8.13 4.42
N LYS A 252 15.48 -9.21 4.13
CA LYS A 252 16.95 -9.22 4.22
C LYS A 252 17.62 -8.77 2.92
N PRO A 253 18.83 -8.21 2.97
CA PRO A 253 19.68 -8.04 1.80
C PRO A 253 19.91 -9.36 1.05
N VAL A 254 20.04 -9.30 -0.27
CA VAL A 254 20.11 -10.51 -1.11
C VAL A 254 21.39 -11.32 -0.86
N ASP A 255 22.46 -10.63 -0.50
CA ASP A 255 23.80 -11.17 -0.23
C ASP A 255 23.96 -11.78 1.17
N THR A 256 23.04 -11.56 2.07
CA THR A 256 23.05 -12.17 3.42
C THR A 256 22.12 -13.37 3.55
N LEU A 257 21.37 -13.70 2.49
CA LEU A 257 20.41 -14.80 2.47
C LEU A 257 21.09 -16.15 2.26
N THR A 258 20.77 -17.09 3.14
CA THR A 258 21.14 -18.51 3.00
C THR A 258 20.32 -19.19 1.89
N GLU A 259 20.79 -20.35 1.42
CA GLU A 259 20.00 -21.17 0.50
C GLU A 259 18.67 -21.65 1.12
N GLY A 260 18.67 -21.91 2.44
CA GLY A 260 17.48 -22.28 3.19
C GLY A 260 16.40 -21.20 3.16
N GLU A 261 16.77 -19.95 3.44
CA GLU A 261 15.84 -18.82 3.40
C GLU A 261 15.31 -18.53 1.98
N MET A 262 16.15 -18.74 0.97
CA MET A 262 15.71 -18.68 -0.43
C MET A 262 14.67 -19.77 -0.73
N LYS A 263 14.87 -21.00 -0.25
CA LYS A 263 13.88 -22.09 -0.36
C LYS A 263 12.61 -21.77 0.42
N ASP A 264 12.69 -21.15 1.58
CA ASP A 264 11.52 -20.71 2.36
C ASP A 264 10.71 -19.64 1.62
N MET A 265 11.38 -18.73 0.91
CA MET A 265 10.71 -17.78 0.00
C MET A 265 9.95 -18.51 -1.11
N ILE A 266 10.56 -19.50 -1.76
CA ILE A 266 9.89 -20.31 -2.79
C ILE A 266 8.70 -21.07 -2.19
N ALA A 267 8.89 -21.75 -1.07
CA ALA A 267 7.85 -22.54 -0.41
C ALA A 267 6.66 -21.65 -0.01
N SER A 268 6.96 -20.49 0.59
CA SER A 268 5.94 -19.49 0.92
C SER A 268 5.22 -19.03 -0.34
N ALA A 269 5.96 -18.62 -1.39
CA ALA A 269 5.42 -18.21 -2.70
C ALA A 269 4.54 -19.27 -3.36
N GLN A 270 4.78 -20.55 -3.13
CA GLN A 270 4.02 -21.66 -3.72
C GLN A 270 2.75 -21.99 -2.93
N GLY A 271 2.78 -21.91 -1.60
CA GLY A 271 1.65 -22.25 -0.71
C GLY A 271 0.72 -21.08 -0.41
N ASP A 272 1.25 -19.99 0.17
CA ASP A 272 0.44 -18.89 0.73
C ASP A 272 0.03 -17.86 -0.32
N TYR A 273 0.78 -17.78 -1.42
CA TYR A 273 0.52 -16.81 -2.47
C TYR A 273 -0.22 -17.46 -3.63
N ARG A 274 -1.27 -16.81 -4.13
CA ARG A 274 -2.06 -17.30 -5.27
C ARG A 274 -1.12 -17.53 -6.46
N GLY A 275 -1.07 -18.73 -7.04
CA GLY A 275 -0.20 -19.14 -8.19
C GLY A 275 0.13 -18.06 -9.25
N TRP A 276 1.15 -18.28 -10.09
CA TRP A 276 1.69 -17.34 -11.11
C TRP A 276 0.67 -16.50 -11.92
N ARG A 277 -0.60 -16.93 -12.01
CA ARG A 277 -1.70 -16.23 -12.70
C ARG A 277 -2.49 -15.20 -11.87
N SER A 278 -2.03 -14.85 -10.66
CA SER A 278 -2.84 -14.11 -9.68
C SER A 278 -2.63 -12.60 -9.60
N GLY A 279 -1.59 -12.07 -10.25
CA GLY A 279 -1.24 -10.64 -10.16
C GLY A 279 -0.94 -10.16 -8.73
N ASP A 280 -0.57 -11.05 -7.81
CA ASP A 280 -0.18 -10.71 -6.44
C ASP A 280 1.22 -10.06 -6.44
N PRO A 281 1.34 -8.74 -6.18
CA PRO A 281 2.62 -8.06 -6.27
C PRO A 281 3.63 -8.59 -5.26
N LEU A 282 3.18 -8.99 -4.06
CA LEU A 282 4.10 -9.51 -3.04
C LEU A 282 4.66 -10.88 -3.47
N LYS A 283 3.85 -11.72 -4.10
CA LYS A 283 4.33 -12.98 -4.71
C LYS A 283 5.34 -12.73 -5.81
N ALA A 284 5.04 -11.77 -6.68
CA ALA A 284 5.95 -11.39 -7.77
C ALA A 284 7.29 -10.92 -7.18
N HIS A 285 7.25 -10.05 -6.17
CA HIS A 285 8.43 -9.62 -5.43
C HIS A 285 9.18 -10.78 -4.75
N THR A 286 8.49 -11.81 -4.26
CA THR A 286 9.16 -13.01 -3.75
C THR A 286 9.97 -13.71 -4.84
N TYR A 287 9.38 -13.94 -6.01
CA TYR A 287 10.11 -14.54 -7.13
C TYR A 287 11.23 -13.64 -7.66
N GLU A 288 10.99 -12.33 -7.71
CA GLU A 288 11.99 -11.36 -8.14
C GLU A 288 13.19 -11.34 -7.17
N LYS A 289 12.95 -11.44 -5.85
CA LYS A 289 13.99 -11.58 -4.83
C LYS A 289 14.77 -12.87 -4.99
N VAL A 290 14.10 -14.00 -5.24
CA VAL A 290 14.74 -15.29 -5.53
C VAL A 290 15.62 -15.19 -6.78
N GLN A 291 15.13 -14.54 -7.84
CA GLN A 291 15.91 -14.29 -9.06
C GLN A 291 17.14 -13.42 -8.77
N ASN A 292 16.99 -12.35 -7.99
CA ASN A 292 18.13 -11.53 -7.59
C ASN A 292 19.15 -12.31 -6.76
N TRP A 293 18.70 -13.21 -5.89
CA TRP A 293 19.58 -14.12 -5.16
C TRP A 293 20.39 -15.00 -6.11
N HIS A 294 19.75 -15.59 -7.12
CA HIS A 294 20.47 -16.38 -8.13
C HIS A 294 21.48 -15.54 -8.90
N VAL A 295 21.10 -14.34 -9.36
CA VAL A 295 22.03 -13.42 -10.04
C VAL A 295 23.22 -13.08 -9.14
N ALA A 296 22.97 -12.82 -7.87
CA ALA A 296 24.04 -12.41 -6.96
C ALA A 296 24.98 -13.57 -6.60
N ILE A 297 24.48 -14.82 -6.51
CA ILE A 297 25.29 -16.01 -6.22
C ILE A 297 26.00 -16.57 -7.47
N TYR A 298 25.35 -16.59 -8.63
CA TYR A 298 25.81 -17.31 -9.83
C TYR A 298 26.11 -16.39 -11.03
N GLY A 299 25.78 -15.11 -10.95
CA GLY A 299 25.81 -14.17 -12.08
C GLY A 299 24.55 -14.27 -12.96
N ASP A 300 24.45 -13.37 -13.93
CA ASP A 300 23.38 -13.32 -14.94
C ASP A 300 23.87 -13.66 -16.36
N GLY A 301 25.04 -14.31 -16.45
CA GLY A 301 25.60 -14.78 -17.71
C GLY A 301 24.78 -15.91 -18.35
N PRO A 302 24.90 -16.11 -19.67
CA PRO A 302 24.17 -17.17 -20.36
C PRO A 302 24.55 -18.56 -19.85
N GLN A 303 23.55 -19.45 -19.78
CA GLN A 303 23.76 -20.88 -19.48
C GLN A 303 24.79 -21.47 -20.44
N LYS A 304 25.85 -22.06 -19.89
CA LYS A 304 26.89 -22.73 -20.68
C LYS A 304 26.48 -24.16 -20.98
N TYR A 305 26.93 -24.68 -22.13
CA TYR A 305 26.66 -26.04 -22.58
C TYR A 305 27.95 -26.76 -22.95
N ASP A 306 28.02 -28.06 -22.64
CA ASP A 306 29.06 -28.97 -23.10
C ASP A 306 28.39 -30.17 -23.78
N GLY A 307 28.67 -30.37 -25.08
CA GLY A 307 28.02 -31.43 -25.87
C GLY A 307 26.49 -31.36 -25.89
N GLY A 308 25.90 -30.17 -25.78
CA GLY A 308 24.45 -29.96 -25.70
C GLY A 308 23.84 -30.20 -24.31
N LYS A 309 24.64 -30.58 -23.31
CA LYS A 309 24.20 -30.67 -21.90
C LYS A 309 24.47 -29.36 -21.17
N PRO A 310 23.53 -28.83 -20.37
CA PRO A 310 23.78 -27.65 -19.56
C PRO A 310 24.87 -27.94 -18.52
N ILE A 311 25.88 -27.07 -18.46
CA ILE A 311 26.93 -27.10 -17.44
C ILE A 311 26.35 -26.51 -16.15
N GLU A 312 26.46 -27.23 -15.04
CA GLU A 312 26.00 -26.74 -13.76
C GLU A 312 26.76 -25.44 -13.37
N PRO A 313 26.06 -24.33 -13.09
CA PRO A 313 26.70 -23.07 -12.77
C PRO A 313 27.41 -23.17 -11.41
N LYS A 314 28.66 -22.72 -11.35
CA LYS A 314 29.40 -22.60 -10.09
C LYS A 314 29.09 -21.24 -9.45
N PRO A 315 28.90 -21.16 -8.13
CA PRO A 315 28.77 -19.88 -7.44
C PRO A 315 29.98 -18.98 -7.72
N ILE A 316 29.75 -17.72 -8.05
CA ILE A 316 30.79 -16.70 -8.19
C ILE A 316 31.23 -16.13 -6.83
N ARG A 317 30.47 -16.43 -5.78
CA ARG A 317 30.77 -16.11 -4.37
C ARG A 317 30.24 -17.21 -3.44
N PRO A 318 30.77 -17.33 -2.22
CA PRO A 318 30.25 -18.27 -1.22
C PRO A 318 28.77 -17.98 -0.91
N ILE A 319 28.00 -19.04 -0.73
CA ILE A 319 26.61 -18.94 -0.22
C ILE A 319 26.69 -18.85 1.31
N PRO A 320 26.01 -17.89 1.96
CA PRO A 320 25.97 -17.82 3.42
C PRO A 320 25.44 -19.11 4.04
N GLU A 321 26.16 -19.65 5.02
CA GLU A 321 25.75 -20.87 5.76
C GLU A 321 24.95 -20.55 7.02
N GLN A 322 25.16 -19.36 7.60
CA GLN A 322 24.52 -18.92 8.83
C GLN A 322 23.46 -17.86 8.56
N ILE A 323 22.32 -17.98 9.27
CA ILE A 323 21.25 -17.00 9.21
C ILE A 323 21.73 -15.68 9.82
N SER A 324 21.64 -14.61 9.04
CA SER A 324 21.94 -13.25 9.47
C SER A 324 20.76 -12.61 10.23
N PRO A 325 20.99 -11.61 11.11
CA PRO A 325 19.90 -10.84 11.69
C PRO A 325 19.18 -9.98 10.64
N HIS A 326 17.99 -9.48 10.99
CA HIS A 326 17.27 -8.50 10.18
C HIS A 326 17.75 -7.10 10.52
N THR A 327 18.34 -6.43 9.53
CA THR A 327 18.93 -5.11 9.74
C THR A 327 18.26 -4.02 8.92
N THR A 328 18.34 -2.80 9.43
CA THR A 328 18.12 -1.57 8.65
C THR A 328 19.34 -1.27 7.77
N PRO A 329 19.24 -0.36 6.78
CA PRO A 329 20.37 -0.02 5.89
C PRO A 329 21.63 0.49 6.61
N ASP A 330 21.47 1.09 7.80
CA ASP A 330 22.53 1.54 8.70
C ASP A 330 23.04 0.45 9.65
N GLY A 331 22.57 -0.79 9.52
CA GLY A 331 23.00 -1.95 10.30
C GLY A 331 22.32 -2.12 11.66
N GLY A 332 21.36 -1.27 12.01
CA GLY A 332 20.57 -1.39 13.24
C GLY A 332 19.57 -2.56 13.19
N ASP A 333 19.05 -2.96 14.36
CA ASP A 333 18.03 -4.02 14.45
C ASP A 333 16.68 -3.56 13.86
N LEU A 334 16.18 -4.31 12.87
CA LEU A 334 14.96 -3.96 12.15
C LEU A 334 13.73 -3.94 13.06
N TRP A 335 13.61 -4.89 13.98
CA TRP A 335 12.43 -5.04 14.84
C TRP A 335 12.35 -3.93 15.89
N GLN A 336 13.48 -3.55 16.46
CA GLN A 336 13.58 -2.37 17.32
C GLN A 336 13.28 -1.08 16.55
N ALA A 337 13.77 -0.96 15.31
CA ALA A 337 13.50 0.20 14.49
C ALA A 337 12.00 0.34 14.18
N THR A 338 11.31 -0.75 13.81
CA THR A 338 9.87 -0.72 13.56
C THR A 338 9.04 -0.55 14.83
N ALA A 339 9.48 -1.07 15.98
CA ALA A 339 8.85 -0.80 17.27
C ALA A 339 8.86 0.70 17.61
N ARG A 340 9.99 1.39 17.39
CA ARG A 340 10.10 2.85 17.61
C ARG A 340 9.19 3.63 16.67
N ILE A 341 9.07 3.22 15.41
CA ILE A 341 8.11 3.84 14.48
C ILE A 341 6.68 3.59 14.96
N GLY A 342 6.37 2.39 15.45
CA GLY A 342 5.08 2.09 16.09
C GLY A 342 4.77 3.02 17.27
N GLN A 343 5.77 3.33 18.10
CA GLN A 343 5.63 4.31 19.19
C GLN A 343 5.34 5.73 18.65
N GLN A 344 5.99 6.15 17.57
CA GLN A 344 5.72 7.46 16.96
C GLN A 344 4.30 7.56 16.37
N VAL A 345 3.78 6.46 15.82
CA VAL A 345 2.37 6.41 15.39
C VAL A 345 1.43 6.50 16.60
N ALA A 346 1.79 5.87 17.72
CA ALA A 346 1.05 5.97 18.97
C ALA A 346 1.04 7.39 19.55
N GLU A 347 2.18 8.08 19.51
CA GLU A 347 2.29 9.50 19.90
C GLU A 347 1.42 10.38 19.00
N ALA A 348 1.47 10.17 17.69
CA ALA A 348 0.62 10.86 16.72
C ALA A 348 -0.87 10.60 16.95
N ALA A 349 -1.25 9.40 17.43
CA ALA A 349 -2.64 9.09 17.77
C ALA A 349 -3.18 9.97 18.91
N GLY A 350 -2.32 10.51 19.78
CA GLY A 350 -2.70 11.44 20.84
C GLY A 350 -3.26 12.77 20.31
N SER A 351 -2.74 13.28 19.18
CA SER A 351 -3.25 14.51 18.55
C SER A 351 -4.24 14.25 17.41
N ASP A 352 -4.06 13.16 16.66
CA ASP A 352 -4.78 12.93 15.40
C ASP A 352 -5.96 11.97 15.57
N GLY A 353 -5.96 11.19 16.65
CA GLY A 353 -6.79 10.00 16.84
C GLY A 353 -6.19 8.76 16.15
N THR A 354 -6.40 7.58 16.74
CA THR A 354 -5.80 6.30 16.30
C THR A 354 -6.03 6.00 14.82
N ASP A 355 -7.26 6.13 14.33
CA ASP A 355 -7.61 5.87 12.92
C ASP A 355 -6.85 6.78 11.94
N ASN A 356 -6.74 8.08 12.26
CA ASN A 356 -6.03 9.04 11.40
C ASN A 356 -4.52 8.85 11.48
N ALA A 357 -3.96 8.53 12.65
CA ALA A 357 -2.54 8.25 12.80
C ALA A 357 -2.12 7.02 11.97
N VAL A 358 -2.91 5.95 11.99
CA VAL A 358 -2.67 4.75 11.17
C VAL A 358 -2.86 5.05 9.69
N LYS A 359 -3.90 5.80 9.29
CA LYS A 359 -4.04 6.27 7.90
C LYS A 359 -2.86 7.13 7.46
N GLY A 360 -2.34 7.96 8.37
CA GLY A 360 -1.12 8.73 8.16
C GLY A 360 0.07 7.83 7.83
N LEU A 361 0.30 6.77 8.61
CA LEU A 361 1.34 5.77 8.29
C LEU A 361 1.10 5.12 6.91
N GLN A 362 -0.12 4.61 6.66
CA GLN A 362 -0.45 3.89 5.42
C GLN A 362 -0.24 4.78 4.18
N ARG A 363 -0.69 6.03 4.23
CA ARG A 363 -0.46 7.04 3.18
C ARG A 363 1.01 7.36 3.02
N GLY A 364 1.73 7.55 4.13
CA GLY A 364 3.16 7.77 4.14
C GLY A 364 3.93 6.67 3.41
N LEU A 365 3.62 5.41 3.72
CA LEU A 365 4.21 4.25 3.04
C LEU A 365 3.89 4.25 1.54
N ASN A 366 2.68 4.63 1.14
CA ASN A 366 2.30 4.75 -0.27
C ASN A 366 3.09 5.84 -0.99
N ILE A 367 3.21 7.03 -0.38
CA ILE A 367 3.97 8.15 -0.93
C ILE A 367 5.45 7.76 -1.08
N LEU A 368 6.06 7.15 -0.05
CA LEU A 368 7.45 6.70 -0.10
C LEU A 368 7.69 5.65 -1.17
N ASN A 369 6.78 4.69 -1.34
CA ASN A 369 6.90 3.66 -2.36
C ASN A 369 6.85 4.24 -3.78
N GLN A 370 6.09 5.32 -4.00
CA GLN A 370 6.04 6.02 -5.28
C GLN A 370 7.30 6.87 -5.52
N ALA A 371 7.78 7.58 -4.50
CA ALA A 371 8.96 8.44 -4.58
C ALA A 371 10.28 7.65 -4.68
N ASN A 372 10.33 6.46 -4.06
CA ASN A 372 11.52 5.63 -3.98
C ASN A 372 11.25 4.28 -4.68
N PRO A 373 11.28 4.22 -6.03
CA PRO A 373 11.11 2.96 -6.74
C PRO A 373 12.22 1.96 -6.40
N LEU A 374 11.97 0.67 -6.66
CA LEU A 374 12.99 -0.37 -6.54
C LEU A 374 14.12 -0.13 -7.57
N PRO A 375 15.36 -0.54 -7.28
CA PRO A 375 16.49 -0.37 -8.22
C PRO A 375 16.26 -1.11 -9.55
N THR A 376 17.07 -0.85 -10.57
CA THR A 376 16.96 -1.61 -11.83
C THR A 376 17.41 -3.06 -11.62
N ARG A 377 16.70 -4.01 -12.24
CA ARG A 377 17.04 -5.44 -12.19
C ARG A 377 18.05 -5.82 -13.28
N SER A 378 18.63 -7.01 -13.15
CA SER A 378 19.38 -7.62 -14.25
C SER A 378 18.53 -7.64 -15.52
N PRO A 379 19.10 -7.26 -16.69
CA PRO A 379 18.41 -7.31 -17.98
C PRO A 379 17.82 -8.70 -18.29
N ALA A 380 18.35 -9.77 -17.70
CA ALA A 380 17.88 -11.14 -17.89
C ALA A 380 16.43 -11.39 -17.38
N TYR A 381 15.93 -10.60 -16.43
CA TYR A 381 14.65 -10.87 -15.73
C TYR A 381 13.59 -9.77 -15.88
N GLY A 382 13.85 -8.70 -16.64
CA GLY A 382 12.93 -7.58 -16.83
C GLY A 382 12.74 -6.71 -15.58
N PRO A 383 11.91 -5.65 -15.64
CA PRO A 383 11.71 -4.71 -14.54
C PRO A 383 10.97 -5.36 -13.36
N TYR A 384 11.06 -4.73 -12.18
CA TYR A 384 10.24 -5.11 -11.03
C TYR A 384 8.75 -4.90 -11.30
N THR A 385 7.93 -5.80 -10.76
CA THR A 385 6.51 -5.55 -10.53
C THR A 385 6.36 -4.33 -9.63
N LYS A 386 5.32 -3.52 -9.84
CA LYS A 386 5.09 -2.36 -8.95
C LYS A 386 4.68 -2.85 -7.56
N LEU A 387 5.26 -2.26 -6.52
CA LEU A 387 4.78 -2.46 -5.15
C LEU A 387 3.30 -2.08 -5.08
N GLY A 388 2.47 -2.99 -4.59
CA GLY A 388 1.05 -2.71 -4.36
C GLY A 388 0.89 -1.66 -3.25
N PRO A 389 -0.12 -0.76 -3.35
CA PRO A 389 -0.37 0.19 -2.28
C PRO A 389 -0.86 -0.52 -1.02
N VAL A 390 -0.50 0.04 0.14
CA VAL A 390 -1.11 -0.28 1.42
C VAL A 390 -2.52 0.32 1.43
N ILE A 391 -3.51 -0.47 1.88
CA ILE A 391 -4.88 0.01 2.03
C ILE A 391 -4.89 1.08 3.14
N GLU A 392 -5.60 2.19 2.90
CA GLU A 392 -5.67 3.33 3.82
C GLU A 392 -6.93 3.27 4.70
N ASP A 393 -7.11 2.15 5.41
CA ASP A 393 -8.31 1.83 6.19
C ASP A 393 -8.21 2.23 7.67
N GLY A 394 -7.05 2.70 8.14
CA GLY A 394 -6.82 3.03 9.56
C GLY A 394 -6.67 1.80 10.45
N GLN A 395 -6.58 0.59 9.86
CA GLN A 395 -6.36 -0.65 10.58
C GLN A 395 -4.90 -1.08 10.48
N TYR A 396 -4.23 -1.16 11.63
CA TYR A 396 -2.89 -1.73 11.70
C TYR A 396 -2.98 -3.25 11.77
N GLY A 397 -2.97 -3.88 10.60
CA GLY A 397 -2.96 -5.34 10.45
C GLY A 397 -1.69 -5.86 9.78
N PRO A 398 -1.59 -7.18 9.51
CA PRO A 398 -0.39 -7.82 8.97
C PRO A 398 0.13 -7.24 7.64
N GLN A 399 -0.73 -6.62 6.83
CA GLN A 399 -0.33 -5.98 5.57
C GLN A 399 0.36 -4.64 5.82
N THR A 400 -0.23 -3.79 6.66
CA THR A 400 0.37 -2.52 7.10
C THR A 400 1.70 -2.78 7.80
N ASP A 401 1.73 -3.79 8.68
CA ASP A 401 2.92 -4.20 9.42
C ASP A 401 4.06 -4.68 8.50
N PHE A 402 3.75 -5.55 7.54
CA PHE A 402 4.74 -5.99 6.56
C PHE A 402 5.25 -4.81 5.72
N ALA A 403 4.37 -3.91 5.29
CA ALA A 403 4.76 -2.75 4.50
C ALA A 403 5.68 -1.79 5.30
N LEU A 404 5.39 -1.58 6.60
CA LEU A 404 6.25 -0.83 7.50
C LEU A 404 7.65 -1.46 7.59
N LYS A 405 7.72 -2.76 7.88
CA LYS A 405 8.98 -3.50 7.98
C LYS A 405 9.77 -3.49 6.68
N HIS A 406 9.09 -3.69 5.56
CA HIS A 406 9.70 -3.67 4.23
C HIS A 406 10.24 -2.29 3.86
N ALA A 407 9.49 -1.21 4.14
CA ALA A 407 9.98 0.15 3.92
C ALA A 407 11.17 0.48 4.83
N THR A 408 11.11 0.09 6.11
CA THR A 408 12.18 0.33 7.10
C THR A 408 13.46 -0.40 6.75
N ALA A 409 13.38 -1.67 6.32
CA ALA A 409 14.54 -2.45 5.88
C ALA A 409 15.18 -1.89 4.60
N ARG A 410 14.37 -1.28 3.72
CA ARG A 410 14.83 -0.78 2.42
C ARG A 410 15.34 0.65 2.44
N LEU A 411 14.64 1.54 3.14
CA LEU A 411 14.86 2.98 3.13
C LEU A 411 15.41 3.51 4.46
N GLY A 412 15.37 2.70 5.52
CA GLY A 412 15.75 3.09 6.86
C GLY A 412 14.61 3.76 7.63
N PRO A 413 14.74 3.84 8.96
CA PRO A 413 13.69 4.36 9.84
C PRO A 413 13.43 5.86 9.60
N ALA A 414 14.48 6.66 9.35
CA ALA A 414 14.34 8.10 9.09
C ALA A 414 13.43 8.38 7.89
N LYS A 415 13.59 7.65 6.77
CA LYS A 415 12.70 7.82 5.61
C LYS A 415 11.27 7.40 5.89
N VAL A 416 11.05 6.39 6.73
CA VAL A 416 9.69 6.02 7.14
C VAL A 416 9.05 7.09 8.03
N GLN A 417 9.83 7.77 8.87
CA GLN A 417 9.39 8.91 9.66
C GLN A 417 8.99 10.10 8.78
N ASP A 418 9.79 10.40 7.74
CA ASP A 418 9.43 11.38 6.71
C ASP A 418 8.06 11.05 6.09
N GLY A 419 7.86 9.77 5.72
CA GLY A 419 6.59 9.28 5.19
C GLY A 419 5.45 9.45 6.17
N LEU A 420 5.63 9.10 7.44
CA LEU A 420 4.60 9.29 8.46
C LEU A 420 4.18 10.76 8.59
N ALA A 421 5.13 11.69 8.65
CA ALA A 421 4.84 13.12 8.68
C ALA A 421 4.06 13.59 7.44
N LEU A 422 4.50 13.18 6.25
CA LEU A 422 3.80 13.48 4.99
C LEU A 422 2.39 12.90 4.94
N GLY A 423 2.21 11.66 5.39
CA GLY A 423 0.90 11.02 5.42
C GLY A 423 -0.05 11.64 6.45
N ARG A 424 0.46 12.10 7.60
CA ARG A 424 -0.31 12.88 8.58
C ARG A 424 -0.76 14.22 7.98
N PHE A 425 0.14 14.96 7.34
CA PHE A 425 -0.22 16.19 6.63
C PHE A 425 -1.21 15.94 5.48
N ASN A 426 -1.02 14.88 4.70
CA ASN A 426 -1.95 14.49 3.63
C ASN A 426 -3.34 14.17 4.20
N THR A 427 -3.41 13.56 5.38
CA THR A 427 -4.67 13.27 6.08
C THR A 427 -5.40 14.55 6.43
N PHE A 428 -4.70 15.54 6.97
CA PHE A 428 -5.26 16.88 7.18
C PHE A 428 -5.72 17.50 5.86
N ALA A 429 -4.87 17.53 4.82
CA ALA A 429 -5.16 18.16 3.55
C ALA A 429 -6.38 17.54 2.85
N ARG A 430 -6.49 16.21 2.82
CA ARG A 430 -7.65 15.50 2.25
C ARG A 430 -8.93 15.77 3.05
N ASN A 431 -8.84 15.85 4.38
CA ASN A 431 -9.99 16.18 5.22
C ASN A 431 -10.43 17.63 4.97
N ALA A 432 -9.49 18.57 4.88
CA ALA A 432 -9.76 19.97 4.56
C ALA A 432 -10.38 20.14 3.17
N GLN A 433 -9.89 19.39 2.18
CA GLN A 433 -10.45 19.39 0.83
C GLN A 433 -11.89 18.87 0.79
N ARG A 434 -12.22 17.84 1.60
CA ARG A 434 -13.58 17.29 1.69
C ARG A 434 -14.54 18.17 2.48
N SER A 435 -14.08 18.76 3.58
CA SER A 435 -14.91 19.58 4.46
C SER A 435 -15.02 21.04 4.01
N GLY A 436 -14.12 21.49 3.13
CA GLY A 436 -13.96 22.90 2.76
C GLY A 436 -13.36 23.76 3.88
N THR A 437 -12.93 23.16 4.99
CA THR A 437 -12.40 23.87 6.16
C THR A 437 -10.90 23.63 6.28
N VAL A 438 -10.13 24.72 6.30
CA VAL A 438 -8.65 24.70 6.41
C VAL A 438 -8.15 25.14 7.80
N ASP A 439 -9.06 25.28 8.76
CA ASP A 439 -8.74 25.62 10.13
C ASP A 439 -7.79 24.58 10.73
N GLY A 440 -6.79 25.05 11.48
CA GLY A 440 -5.78 24.19 12.08
C GLY A 440 -4.60 23.85 11.17
N LEU A 441 -4.48 24.43 9.96
CA LEU A 441 -3.33 24.23 9.07
C LEU A 441 -1.98 24.44 9.77
N GLU A 442 -1.83 25.52 10.55
CA GLU A 442 -0.60 25.80 11.29
C GLU A 442 -0.27 24.65 12.25
N ALA A 443 -1.24 24.23 13.07
CA ALA A 443 -1.06 23.14 14.03
C ALA A 443 -0.76 21.80 13.35
N ALA A 444 -1.47 21.47 12.28
CA ALA A 444 -1.26 20.25 11.51
C ALA A 444 0.15 20.21 10.88
N THR A 445 0.60 21.33 10.31
CA THR A 445 1.93 21.43 9.69
C THR A 445 3.04 21.29 10.74
N HIS A 446 2.93 22.03 11.85
CA HIS A 446 3.95 21.99 12.90
C HIS A 446 3.97 20.67 13.65
N SER A 447 2.81 20.05 13.91
CA SER A 447 2.73 18.75 14.57
C SER A 447 3.27 17.61 13.70
N ALA A 448 3.10 17.69 12.37
CA ALA A 448 3.61 16.69 11.45
C ALA A 448 5.14 16.81 11.25
N PHE A 449 5.67 18.01 11.00
CA PHE A 449 7.05 18.19 10.54
C PHE A 449 8.00 18.79 11.57
N GLY A 450 7.48 19.47 12.59
CA GLY A 450 8.28 20.09 13.65
C GLY A 450 9.26 19.11 14.32
N PRO A 451 8.82 17.91 14.73
CA PRO A 451 9.72 16.91 15.33
C PRO A 451 10.86 16.43 14.42
N LEU A 452 10.73 16.57 13.09
CA LEU A 452 11.76 16.15 12.13
C LEU A 452 12.75 17.27 11.82
N LEU A 453 12.29 18.51 11.78
CA LEU A 453 13.04 19.64 11.20
C LEU A 453 13.62 20.59 12.25
N ARG A 454 13.15 20.54 13.49
CA ARG A 454 13.57 21.46 14.55
C ARG A 454 14.55 20.77 15.50
N SER A 455 15.61 21.48 15.85
CA SER A 455 16.59 21.00 16.82
C SER A 455 16.08 21.28 18.23
N GLY A 456 15.32 20.34 18.80
CA GLY A 456 14.78 20.44 20.16
C GLY A 456 13.56 21.37 20.29
N ASP A 457 12.98 21.37 21.49
CA ASP A 457 11.73 22.07 21.81
C ASP A 457 12.00 23.45 22.46
N ASP A 458 12.91 24.22 21.87
CA ASP A 458 13.38 25.49 22.45
C ASP A 458 12.52 26.70 22.07
N GLY A 459 11.50 26.51 21.23
CA GLY A 459 10.60 27.55 20.72
C GLY A 459 11.29 28.63 19.86
N LYS A 460 12.61 28.52 19.63
CA LYS A 460 13.43 29.49 18.90
C LYS A 460 13.87 28.98 17.54
N SER A 461 13.89 27.66 17.36
CA SER A 461 14.17 27.03 16.08
C SER A 461 13.27 27.59 14.97
N PRO A 462 13.82 28.01 13.82
CA PRO A 462 13.03 28.50 12.70
C PRO A 462 12.01 27.44 12.24
N LYS A 463 10.76 27.86 12.06
CA LYS A 463 9.67 27.00 11.58
C LYS A 463 9.72 26.83 10.05
N VAL A 464 10.83 26.32 9.55
CA VAL A 464 11.16 26.25 8.10
C VAL A 464 10.07 25.57 7.27
N GLU A 465 9.32 24.63 7.85
CA GLU A 465 8.19 23.98 7.19
C GLU A 465 7.08 24.96 6.79
N GLY A 466 6.90 26.05 7.54
CA GLY A 466 5.96 27.11 7.17
C GLY A 466 6.41 27.87 5.92
N GLY A 467 7.71 28.14 5.80
CA GLY A 467 8.29 28.83 4.64
C GLY A 467 8.21 27.98 3.39
N VAL A 468 8.58 26.70 3.50
CA VAL A 468 8.49 25.75 2.38
C VAL A 468 7.03 25.54 1.96
N LEU A 469 6.07 25.56 2.89
CA LEU A 469 4.65 25.53 2.53
C LEU A 469 4.25 26.78 1.74
N GLN A 470 4.68 27.97 2.17
CA GLN A 470 4.44 29.22 1.44
C GLN A 470 5.04 29.17 0.03
N GLU A 471 6.26 28.67 -0.14
CA GLU A 471 6.90 28.47 -1.44
C GLU A 471 6.16 27.46 -2.33
N THR A 472 5.70 26.36 -1.74
CA THR A 472 4.91 25.35 -2.44
C THR A 472 3.59 25.94 -2.95
N LEU A 473 2.90 26.72 -2.11
CA LEU A 473 1.68 27.42 -2.50
C LEU A 473 1.94 28.45 -3.59
N ASN A 474 3.04 29.20 -3.51
CA ASN A 474 3.44 30.13 -4.56
C ASN A 474 3.81 29.47 -5.89
N THR A 475 4.20 28.20 -5.85
CA THR A 475 4.51 27.42 -7.06
C THR A 475 3.24 26.89 -7.73
N ILE A 476 2.27 26.41 -6.94
CA ILE A 476 1.05 25.76 -7.44
C ILE A 476 -0.06 26.79 -7.73
N GLY A 477 -0.24 27.77 -6.84
CA GLY A 477 -1.33 28.74 -6.90
C GLY A 477 -1.50 29.42 -8.28
N PRO A 478 -0.44 29.99 -8.87
CA PRO A 478 -0.51 30.62 -10.19
C PRO A 478 -0.90 29.68 -11.35
N GLN A 479 -0.81 28.37 -11.18
CA GLN A 479 -1.18 27.39 -12.21
C GLN A 479 -2.71 27.22 -12.33
N HIS A 480 -3.46 27.67 -11.32
CA HIS A 480 -4.91 27.49 -11.23
C HIS A 480 -5.68 28.79 -10.95
N HIS A 481 -4.97 29.87 -10.60
CA HIS A 481 -5.56 31.15 -10.22
C HIS A 481 -4.80 32.31 -10.88
N ASP A 482 -5.42 32.94 -11.88
CA ASP A 482 -4.84 34.08 -12.59
C ASP A 482 -4.67 35.32 -11.70
N ASP A 483 -5.45 35.41 -10.62
CA ASP A 483 -5.42 36.46 -9.60
C ASP A 483 -4.57 36.06 -8.38
N TRP A 484 -3.59 35.18 -8.55
CA TRP A 484 -2.73 34.75 -7.46
C TRP A 484 -1.79 35.88 -6.99
N GLU A 485 -1.93 36.27 -5.73
CA GLU A 485 -0.96 37.13 -5.05
C GLU A 485 0.09 36.27 -4.34
N PRO A 486 1.39 36.39 -4.68
CA PRO A 486 2.44 35.64 -4.02
C PRO A 486 2.47 35.89 -2.50
N LEU A 487 2.48 34.82 -1.73
CA LEU A 487 2.73 34.85 -0.29
C LEU A 487 4.16 35.32 -0.04
N LYS A 488 4.33 36.14 1.01
CA LYS A 488 5.65 36.39 1.58
C LYS A 488 6.15 35.09 2.23
N VAL A 489 7.38 34.69 1.95
CA VAL A 489 8.03 33.56 2.61
C VAL A 489 8.70 34.06 3.88
N ASP A 490 8.08 33.79 5.02
CA ASP A 490 8.51 34.28 6.34
C ASP A 490 8.37 33.24 7.46
N ASN A 491 8.14 31.98 7.11
CA ASN A 491 7.97 30.85 8.02
C ASN A 491 6.70 30.92 8.89
N TRP A 492 5.84 31.91 8.67
CA TRP A 492 4.63 32.09 9.47
C TRP A 492 3.38 31.63 8.72
N ILE A 493 2.73 30.59 9.24
CA ILE A 493 1.44 30.10 8.72
C ILE A 493 0.32 30.94 9.34
N GLY A 494 0.18 32.17 8.86
CA GLY A 494 -0.89 33.09 9.25
C GLY A 494 -2.14 32.99 8.36
N PRO A 495 -3.14 33.87 8.57
CA PRO A 495 -4.40 33.86 7.83
C PRO A 495 -4.25 33.90 6.30
N LYS A 496 -3.25 34.62 5.78
CA LYS A 496 -2.98 34.68 4.34
C LYS A 496 -2.52 33.32 3.79
N THR A 497 -1.58 32.67 4.47
CA THR A 497 -1.08 31.33 4.12
C THR A 497 -2.22 30.30 4.18
N THR A 498 -3.04 30.35 5.24
CA THR A 498 -4.19 29.45 5.39
C THR A 498 -5.24 29.65 4.30
N ALA A 499 -5.57 30.90 3.96
CA ALA A 499 -6.49 31.20 2.86
C ALA A 499 -5.94 30.72 1.51
N ALA A 500 -4.66 30.98 1.24
CA ALA A 500 -3.98 30.54 0.02
C ALA A 500 -3.95 29.00 -0.10
N PHE A 501 -3.72 28.28 1.00
CA PHE A 501 -3.82 26.82 1.06
C PHE A 501 -5.22 26.33 0.68
N GLY A 502 -6.28 26.94 1.23
CA GLY A 502 -7.65 26.61 0.87
C GLY A 502 -7.99 26.90 -0.58
N ARG A 503 -7.49 28.01 -1.14
CA ARG A 503 -7.63 28.33 -2.56
C ARG A 503 -7.01 27.23 -3.44
N VAL A 504 -5.76 26.86 -3.16
CA VAL A 504 -5.06 25.79 -3.87
C VAL A 504 -5.82 24.46 -3.78
N LEU A 505 -6.23 24.03 -2.58
CA LEU A 505 -7.01 22.78 -2.42
C LEU A 505 -8.37 22.78 -3.12
N GLY A 506 -8.92 23.95 -3.44
CA GLY A 506 -10.15 24.08 -4.22
C GLY A 506 -9.99 23.70 -5.70
N LYS A 507 -8.76 23.63 -6.21
CA LYS A 507 -8.44 23.34 -7.62
C LYS A 507 -7.41 22.23 -7.82
N GLU A 508 -6.59 21.97 -6.81
CA GLU A 508 -5.51 20.98 -6.82
C GLU A 508 -5.83 19.78 -5.93
N ASP A 509 -5.32 18.61 -6.28
CA ASP A 509 -5.46 17.42 -5.46
C ASP A 509 -4.54 17.45 -4.22
N ALA A 510 -5.07 17.06 -3.05
CA ALA A 510 -4.31 17.05 -1.81
C ALA A 510 -3.04 16.17 -1.87
N ASP A 511 -3.02 15.10 -2.68
CA ASP A 511 -1.85 14.25 -2.87
C ASP A 511 -0.77 14.95 -3.68
N HIS A 512 -1.16 15.70 -4.72
CA HIS A 512 -0.22 16.48 -5.50
C HIS A 512 0.41 17.58 -4.64
N LEU A 513 -0.41 18.33 -3.89
CA LEU A 513 0.07 19.36 -2.96
C LEU A 513 1.02 18.78 -1.91
N THR A 514 0.65 17.64 -1.29
CA THR A 514 1.51 17.00 -0.28
C THR A 514 2.83 16.52 -0.86
N THR A 515 2.81 15.96 -2.08
CA THR A 515 4.02 15.50 -2.75
C THR A 515 4.94 16.66 -3.12
N ALA A 516 4.38 17.76 -3.62
CA ALA A 516 5.14 18.98 -3.91
C ALA A 516 5.76 19.56 -2.63
N PHE A 517 4.99 19.62 -1.55
CA PHE A 517 5.47 20.10 -0.25
C PHE A 517 6.60 19.19 0.29
N GLY A 518 6.42 17.88 0.23
CA GLY A 518 7.45 16.91 0.65
C GLY A 518 8.76 17.01 -0.13
N ARG A 519 8.69 17.28 -1.45
CA ARG A 519 9.89 17.58 -2.26
C ARG A 519 10.56 18.88 -1.84
N GLY A 520 9.78 19.93 -1.59
CA GLY A 520 10.30 21.20 -1.07
C GLY A 520 11.02 21.04 0.28
N LEU A 521 10.54 20.13 1.12
CA LEU A 521 11.15 19.79 2.42
C LEU A 521 12.36 18.86 2.30
N GLY A 522 12.68 18.33 1.11
CA GLY A 522 13.75 17.33 0.93
C GLY A 522 13.42 15.93 1.47
N LEU A 523 12.13 15.63 1.66
CA LEU A 523 11.67 14.38 2.26
C LEU A 523 11.43 13.27 1.21
N LEU A 524 11.25 13.63 -0.06
CA LEU A 524 10.89 12.72 -1.16
C LEU A 524 11.94 12.64 -2.28
#